data_AF-H1SB17-F1
#
_entry.id   AF-H1SB17-F1
#
_cell.length_a   1.000
_cell.length_b   1.000
_cell.length_c   1.000
_cell.angle_alpha   90.00
_cell.angle_beta   90.00
_cell.angle_gamma   90.00
#
_symmetry.space_group_name_H-M   'P 1'
#
loop_
_entity.id
_entity.type
_entity.pdbx_description
1 polymer ?
#
loop_
_entity_poly.entity_id
_entity_poly.type
_entity_poly.pdbx_seq_one_letter_code
_entity_poly.pdbx_strand_id
1 'polypeptide(L)'
;MAYDVRTLLALSQEQLDELFRNSPPGEIPDGEATGTAIIAPGTVFSESIAKMINFFAWQGKVFDAKRGVLKNRISIFGLEAILAKVYKGESWLDQKQCIVLDYSATSLVAHWVRDEIRCIAPNVYLGKVYWDRHRLIDFCLEF
;
A
#
# COMPACT_ATOMS: atom_id res chain seq x y z
N MET A 1 -16.97 9.67 -9.31
CA MET A 1 -16.11 9.06 -10.35
C MET A 1 -15.45 7.84 -9.72
N ALA A 2 -15.58 6.67 -10.32
CA ALA A 2 -14.81 5.51 -9.87
C ALA A 2 -13.39 5.69 -10.41
N TYR A 3 -12.39 5.75 -9.52
CA TYR A 3 -11.00 5.73 -9.94
C TYR A 3 -10.66 4.29 -10.34
N ASP A 4 -10.35 4.06 -11.61
CA ASP A 4 -9.75 2.80 -12.05
C ASP A 4 -8.21 2.92 -12.07
N VAL A 5 -7.53 1.78 -12.10
CA VAL A 5 -6.05 1.72 -12.09
C VAL A 5 -5.43 2.55 -13.23
N ARG A 6 -6.05 2.56 -14.41
CA ARG A 6 -5.54 3.31 -15.57
C ARG A 6 -5.53 4.81 -15.31
N THR A 7 -6.58 5.32 -14.68
CA THR A 7 -6.67 6.72 -14.28
C THR A 7 -5.57 7.06 -13.28
N LEU A 8 -5.36 6.21 -12.27
CA LEU A 8 -4.34 6.44 -11.25
C LEU A 8 -2.91 6.43 -11.83
N LEU A 9 -2.63 5.54 -12.79
CA LEU A 9 -1.33 5.48 -13.48
C LEU A 9 -1.02 6.71 -14.33
N ALA A 10 -2.04 7.48 -14.74
CA ALA A 10 -1.88 8.69 -15.52
C ALA A 10 -1.66 9.96 -14.66
N LEU A 11 -1.84 9.86 -13.34
CA LEU A 11 -1.70 11.01 -12.44
C LEU A 11 -0.22 11.30 -12.12
N SER A 12 0.09 12.59 -11.92
CA SER A 12 1.36 13.00 -11.32
C SER A 12 1.41 12.62 -9.84
N GLN A 13 2.61 12.66 -9.26
CA GLN A 13 2.79 12.41 -7.83
C GLN A 13 2.00 13.41 -6.97
N GLU A 14 1.96 14.69 -7.35
CA GLU A 14 1.20 15.71 -6.60
C GLU A 14 -0.30 15.42 -6.64
N GLN A 15 -0.82 14.96 -7.79
CA GLN A 15 -2.22 14.59 -7.95
C GLN A 15 -2.58 13.36 -7.12
N LEU A 16 -1.70 12.35 -7.06
CA LEU A 16 -1.87 11.19 -6.19
C LEU A 16 -1.85 11.57 -4.70
N ASP A 17 -0.99 12.51 -4.32
CA ASP A 17 -0.93 13.02 -2.94
C ASP A 17 -2.17 13.81 -2.57
N GLU A 18 -2.67 14.65 -3.48
CA GLU A 18 -3.89 15.42 -3.29
C GLU A 18 -5.11 14.50 -3.17
N LEU A 19 -5.22 13.50 -4.04
CA LEU A 19 -6.25 12.48 -3.97
C LEU A 19 -6.21 11.77 -2.61
N PHE A 20 -5.04 11.30 -2.17
CA PHE A 20 -4.89 10.66 -0.87
C PHE A 20 -5.27 11.59 0.29
N ARG A 21 -4.83 12.86 0.27
CA ARG A 21 -5.13 13.87 1.30
C ARG A 21 -6.61 14.19 1.46
N ASN A 22 -7.37 14.04 0.38
CA ASN A 22 -8.80 14.35 0.32
C ASN A 22 -9.68 13.10 0.53
N SER A 23 -9.10 11.91 0.53
CA SER A 23 -9.82 10.66 0.76
C SER A 23 -9.99 10.33 2.24
N PRO A 24 -11.11 9.70 2.64
CA PRO A 24 -11.26 9.16 3.98
C PRO A 24 -10.40 7.89 4.17
N PRO A 25 -10.08 7.50 5.42
CA PRO A 25 -9.47 6.21 5.71
C PRO A 25 -10.30 5.03 5.20
N GLY A 26 -11.63 5.14 5.24
CA GLY A 26 -12.53 4.03 4.95
C GLY A 26 -12.64 3.03 6.12
N GLU A 27 -13.20 1.87 5.83
CA GLU A 27 -13.20 0.72 6.74
C GLU A 27 -11.93 -0.11 6.52
N ILE A 28 -11.49 -0.86 7.54
CA ILE A 28 -10.42 -1.84 7.31
C ILE A 28 -10.98 -2.89 6.36
N PRO A 29 -10.40 -3.07 5.16
CA PRO A 29 -10.95 -3.99 4.20
C PRO A 29 -10.75 -5.43 4.64
N ASP A 30 -11.56 -6.35 4.10
CA ASP A 30 -11.57 -7.77 4.44
C ASP A 30 -11.64 -8.57 3.14
N GLY A 31 -10.85 -9.66 3.05
CA GLY A 31 -10.78 -10.50 1.85
C GLY A 31 -9.56 -10.27 0.97
N GLU A 32 -9.61 -10.79 -0.26
CA GLU A 32 -8.50 -10.75 -1.20
C GLU A 32 -8.51 -9.45 -2.01
N ALA A 33 -7.35 -8.83 -2.16
CA ALA A 33 -7.16 -7.64 -2.99
C ALA A 33 -6.15 -7.89 -4.10
N THR A 34 -6.47 -7.34 -5.28
CA THR A 34 -5.54 -7.18 -6.39
C THR A 34 -4.77 -5.88 -6.19
N GLY A 35 -3.45 -5.97 -6.13
CA GLY A 35 -2.57 -4.80 -6.00
C GLY A 35 -2.00 -4.37 -7.34
N THR A 36 -1.98 -3.06 -7.63
CA THR A 36 -1.26 -2.50 -8.79
C THR A 36 -0.31 -1.39 -8.40
N ALA A 37 1.00 -1.56 -8.68
CA ALA A 37 2.02 -0.62 -8.27
C ALA A 37 1.96 0.61 -9.18
N ILE A 38 1.96 1.80 -8.58
CA ILE A 38 1.86 3.07 -9.29
C ILE A 38 3.21 3.78 -9.14
N ILE A 39 3.96 3.78 -10.24
CA ILE A 39 5.23 4.51 -10.34
C ILE A 39 4.92 5.82 -11.07
N ALA A 40 4.80 6.91 -10.30
CA ALA A 40 4.47 8.21 -10.87
C ALA A 40 5.57 8.65 -11.88
N PRO A 41 5.19 9.30 -13.00
CA PRO A 41 6.15 9.84 -13.96
C PRO A 41 7.19 10.75 -13.28
N GLY A 42 8.49 10.52 -13.54
CA GLY A 42 9.59 11.26 -12.93
C GLY A 42 10.15 10.64 -11.63
N THR A 43 9.58 9.54 -11.14
CA THR A 43 10.17 8.77 -10.03
C THR A 43 11.51 8.18 -10.47
N VAL A 44 12.60 8.57 -9.80
CA VAL A 44 13.93 8.00 -10.08
C VAL A 44 13.93 6.54 -9.66
N PHE A 45 14.06 5.65 -10.63
CA PHE A 45 14.10 4.21 -10.38
C PHE A 45 15.39 3.84 -9.65
N SER A 46 15.33 3.77 -8.32
CA SER A 46 16.46 3.46 -7.45
C SER A 46 16.54 1.96 -7.15
N GLU A 47 17.72 1.48 -6.71
CA GLU A 47 17.85 0.10 -6.21
C GLU A 47 16.84 -0.22 -5.10
N SER A 48 16.47 0.77 -4.29
CA SER A 48 15.48 0.62 -3.23
C SER A 48 14.10 0.29 -3.81
N ILE A 49 13.68 0.96 -4.89
CA ILE A 49 12.43 0.66 -5.59
C ILE A 49 12.49 -0.73 -6.23
N ALA A 50 13.62 -1.10 -6.86
CA ALA A 50 13.78 -2.41 -7.46
C ALA A 50 13.73 -3.55 -6.42
N LYS A 51 14.42 -3.39 -5.29
CA LYS A 51 14.33 -4.30 -4.14
C LYS A 51 12.91 -4.38 -3.61
N MET A 52 12.21 -3.24 -3.56
CA MET A 52 10.81 -3.17 -3.13
C MET A 52 9.90 -3.95 -4.06
N ILE A 53 9.95 -3.72 -5.37
CA ILE A 53 9.11 -4.43 -6.35
C ILE A 53 9.35 -5.94 -6.29
N ASN A 54 10.61 -6.39 -6.10
CA ASN A 54 10.93 -7.80 -5.94
C ASN A 54 10.41 -8.38 -4.60
N PHE A 55 10.53 -7.63 -3.51
CA PHE A 55 9.99 -8.02 -2.20
C PHE A 55 8.46 -8.03 -2.17
N PHE A 56 7.87 -7.10 -2.89
CA PHE A 56 6.45 -6.91 -3.08
C PHE A 56 6.00 -7.45 -4.44
N ALA A 57 6.59 -8.53 -4.95
CA ALA A 57 6.11 -9.19 -6.15
C ALA A 57 4.69 -9.74 -5.88
N TRP A 58 3.70 -8.87 -6.10
CA TRP A 58 2.34 -8.96 -5.62
C TRP A 58 1.58 -10.06 -6.36
N GLN A 59 1.34 -11.19 -5.69
CA GLN A 59 0.33 -12.16 -6.13
C GLN A 59 -1.00 -12.02 -5.37
N GLY A 60 -1.16 -10.94 -4.59
CA GLY A 60 -2.39 -10.61 -3.89
C GLY A 60 -2.16 -10.36 -2.40
N LYS A 61 -2.99 -9.47 -1.84
CA LYS A 61 -3.01 -9.13 -0.41
C LYS A 61 -4.30 -9.69 0.19
N VAL A 62 -4.22 -10.50 1.24
CA VAL A 62 -5.41 -11.04 1.94
C VAL A 62 -5.53 -10.36 3.30
N PHE A 63 -6.60 -9.62 3.49
CA PHE A 63 -6.92 -8.92 4.72
C PHE A 63 -7.85 -9.77 5.59
N ASP A 64 -7.55 -9.82 6.89
CA ASP A 64 -8.41 -10.38 7.93
C ASP A 64 -8.73 -9.23 8.90
N ALA A 65 -9.83 -8.53 8.64
CA ALA A 65 -10.24 -7.35 9.40
C ALA A 65 -10.54 -7.70 10.87
N LYS A 66 -11.02 -8.93 11.13
CA LYS A 66 -11.34 -9.41 12.48
C LYS A 66 -10.08 -9.59 13.33
N ARG A 67 -9.00 -10.08 12.72
CA ARG A 67 -7.72 -10.25 13.40
C ARG A 67 -6.81 -9.02 13.31
N GLY A 68 -7.17 -8.03 12.49
CA GLY A 68 -6.34 -6.84 12.28
C GLY A 68 -5.00 -7.18 11.63
N VAL A 69 -5.01 -8.12 10.67
CA VAL A 69 -3.79 -8.57 9.99
C VAL A 69 -3.96 -8.63 8.49
N LEU A 70 -2.84 -8.44 7.80
CA LEU A 70 -2.71 -8.60 6.36
C LEU A 70 -1.69 -9.69 6.08
N LYS A 71 -2.00 -10.55 5.11
CA LYS A 71 -1.06 -11.53 4.56
C LYS A 71 -0.75 -11.18 3.12
N ASN A 72 0.52 -10.86 2.84
CA ASN A 72 0.99 -10.66 1.47
C ASN A 72 1.41 -12.01 0.86
N ARG A 73 0.82 -12.42 -0.27
CA ARG A 73 1.20 -13.64 -0.98
C ARG A 73 2.35 -13.30 -1.93
N ILE A 74 3.56 -13.74 -1.59
CA ILE A 74 4.73 -13.67 -2.48
C ILE A 74 4.93 -15.04 -3.12
N SER A 75 5.00 -15.08 -4.45
CA SER A 75 5.17 -16.30 -5.22
C SER A 75 6.47 -16.25 -6.01
N ILE A 76 7.56 -16.55 -5.33
CA ILE A 76 8.82 -16.92 -6.00
C ILE A 76 9.48 -18.14 -5.35
N PHE A 77 9.20 -18.44 -4.07
CA PHE A 77 9.68 -19.67 -3.40
C PHE A 77 8.66 -20.29 -2.41
N GLY A 78 7.37 -20.08 -2.65
CA GLY A 78 6.33 -21.00 -2.19
C GLY A 78 5.96 -21.07 -0.70
N LEU A 79 6.44 -20.25 0.25
CA LEU A 79 6.11 -20.52 1.67
C LEU A 79 5.99 -19.35 2.67
N GLU A 80 6.22 -18.07 2.34
CA GLU A 80 6.20 -17.02 3.39
C GLU A 80 5.19 -15.92 3.09
N ALA A 81 4.03 -16.01 3.76
CA ALA A 81 3.07 -14.92 3.82
C ALA A 81 3.60 -13.85 4.78
N ILE A 82 3.93 -12.67 4.27
CA ILE A 82 4.35 -11.56 5.14
C ILE A 82 3.12 -11.06 5.91
N LEU A 83 3.15 -11.24 7.23
CA LEU A 83 2.11 -10.80 8.16
C LEU A 83 2.32 -9.35 8.57
N ALA A 84 1.47 -8.43 8.10
CA ALA A 84 1.40 -7.06 8.59
C ALA A 84 0.29 -6.92 9.64
N LYS A 85 0.47 -6.01 10.60
CA LYS A 85 -0.63 -5.52 11.44
C LYS A 85 -1.40 -4.46 10.67
N VAL A 86 -2.72 -4.47 10.81
CA VAL A 86 -3.62 -3.54 10.13
C VAL A 86 -4.44 -2.80 11.17
N TYR A 87 -4.33 -1.47 11.18
CA TYR A 87 -5.03 -0.63 12.14
C TYR A 87 -5.20 0.80 11.60
N LYS A 88 -6.09 1.59 12.21
CA LYS A 88 -6.21 3.02 11.88
C LYS A 88 -5.17 3.83 12.64
N GLY A 89 -4.45 4.71 11.95
CA GLY A 89 -3.43 5.57 12.53
C GLY A 89 -3.31 6.89 11.77
N GLU A 90 -2.40 7.76 12.21
CA GLU A 90 -2.11 9.03 11.53
C GLU A 90 -1.14 8.79 10.37
N SER A 91 -1.44 9.40 9.22
CA SER A 91 -0.59 9.33 8.02
C SER A 91 0.66 10.16 8.19
N TRP A 92 1.80 9.64 7.72
CA TRP A 92 3.04 10.41 7.64
C TRP A 92 2.99 11.53 6.60
N LEU A 93 2.09 11.46 5.61
CA LEU A 93 1.96 12.50 4.60
C LEU A 93 1.29 13.77 5.12
N ASP A 94 0.19 13.64 5.87
CA ASP A 94 -0.69 14.77 6.19
C ASP A 94 -1.22 14.77 7.64
N GLN A 95 -0.77 13.84 8.48
CA GLN A 95 -1.20 13.67 9.87
C GLN A 95 -2.71 13.39 10.04
N LYS A 96 -3.45 13.13 8.97
CA LYS A 96 -4.87 12.72 9.06
C LYS A 96 -4.97 11.19 9.13
N GLN A 97 -6.13 10.70 9.57
CA GLN A 97 -6.35 9.26 9.73
C GLN A 97 -6.21 8.49 8.40
N CYS A 98 -5.49 7.37 8.42
CA CYS A 98 -5.38 6.38 7.36
C CYS A 98 -5.42 4.97 7.97
N ILE A 99 -5.48 3.95 7.12
CA ILE A 99 -5.24 2.57 7.55
C ILE A 99 -3.76 2.27 7.33
N VAL A 100 -3.09 1.86 8.39
CA VAL A 100 -1.67 1.52 8.40
C VAL A 100 -1.51 0.01 8.22
N LEU A 101 -0.64 -0.40 7.31
CA LEU A 101 -0.16 -1.77 7.16
C LEU A 101 1.29 -1.79 7.66
N ASP A 102 1.47 -2.31 8.88
CA ASP A 102 2.73 -2.27 9.61
C ASP A 102 3.44 -3.64 9.53
N TYR A 103 4.56 -3.65 8.81
CA TYR A 103 5.41 -4.84 8.62
C TYR A 103 6.58 -4.91 9.61
N SER A 104 6.60 -4.03 10.62
CA SER A 104 7.66 -3.97 11.64
C SER A 104 7.90 -5.31 12.32
N ALA A 105 6.86 -6.13 12.47
CA ALA A 105 6.92 -7.39 13.22
C ALA A 105 7.40 -8.60 12.40
N THR A 106 7.54 -8.50 11.06
CA THR A 106 7.61 -9.69 10.21
C THR A 106 9.02 -10.12 9.81
N SER A 107 9.98 -9.20 9.70
CA SER A 107 11.36 -9.52 9.27
C SER A 107 12.33 -8.37 9.57
N LEU A 108 13.63 -8.68 9.77
CA LEU A 108 14.72 -7.71 9.91
C LEU A 108 14.78 -6.70 8.74
N VAL A 109 14.39 -7.12 7.53
CA VAL A 109 14.40 -6.26 6.34
C VAL A 109 13.06 -5.53 6.17
N ALA A 110 11.95 -6.18 6.49
CA ALA A 110 10.61 -5.58 6.40
C ALA A 110 10.32 -4.60 7.54
N HIS A 111 11.18 -4.55 8.57
CA HIS A 111 10.95 -3.76 9.77
C HIS A 111 10.73 -2.27 9.48
N TRP A 112 11.31 -1.80 8.37
CA TRP A 112 11.33 -0.38 8.01
C TRP A 112 10.20 -0.01 7.05
N VAL A 113 9.38 -1.00 6.67
CA VAL A 113 8.31 -0.83 5.70
C VAL A 113 7.00 -0.53 6.41
N ARG A 114 6.38 0.56 5.98
CA ARG A 114 5.05 0.96 6.39
C ARG A 114 4.25 1.33 5.14
N ASP A 115 3.12 0.68 4.96
CA ASP A 115 2.15 1.13 3.97
C ASP A 115 1.04 1.92 4.65
N GLU A 116 0.49 2.89 3.94
CA GLU A 116 -0.68 3.65 4.36
C GLU A 116 -1.72 3.63 3.26
N ILE A 117 -2.97 3.31 3.56
CA ILE A 117 -4.05 3.25 2.57
C ILE A 117 -5.24 4.13 2.97
N ARG A 118 -5.94 4.66 1.96
CA ARG A 118 -7.20 5.39 2.09
C ARG A 118 -8.17 5.00 0.98
N CYS A 119 -9.46 5.04 1.29
CA CYS A 119 -10.53 4.66 0.39
C CYS A 119 -10.79 5.78 -0.62
N ILE A 120 -10.56 5.51 -1.90
CA ILE A 120 -10.76 6.48 -2.99
C ILE A 120 -12.07 6.22 -3.76
N ALA A 121 -12.57 4.99 -3.72
CA ALA A 121 -13.84 4.56 -4.30
C ALA A 121 -14.31 3.27 -3.58
N PRO A 122 -15.58 2.84 -3.74
CA PRO A 122 -16.05 1.59 -3.16
C PRO A 122 -15.12 0.42 -3.51
N ASN A 123 -14.59 -0.27 -2.49
CA ASN A 123 -13.63 -1.37 -2.62
C ASN A 123 -12.29 -1.02 -3.30
N VAL A 124 -11.96 0.26 -3.44
CA VAL A 124 -10.70 0.71 -4.04
C VAL A 124 -9.94 1.61 -3.08
N TYR A 125 -8.70 1.25 -2.81
CA TYR A 125 -7.83 1.98 -1.90
C TYR A 125 -6.56 2.46 -2.61
N LEU A 126 -6.23 3.74 -2.43
CA LEU A 126 -4.92 4.28 -2.79
C LEU A 126 -4.00 4.12 -1.60
N GLY A 127 -2.80 3.62 -1.88
CA GLY A 127 -1.78 3.31 -0.91
C GLY A 127 -0.46 4.02 -1.18
N LYS A 128 0.28 4.28 -0.11
CA LYS A 128 1.62 4.87 -0.12
C LYS A 128 2.58 3.93 0.60
N VAL A 129 3.72 3.66 -0.02
CA VAL A 129 4.77 2.82 0.55
C VAL A 129 5.87 3.70 1.10
N TYR A 130 6.21 3.49 2.38
CA TYR A 130 7.33 4.13 3.04
C TYR A 130 8.40 3.11 3.43
N TRP A 131 9.66 3.51 3.25
CA TRP A 131 10.83 2.85 3.78
C TRP A 131 11.58 3.82 4.68
N ASP A 132 11.66 3.53 5.97
CA ASP A 132 12.35 4.39 6.95
C ASP A 132 11.91 5.88 6.85
N ARG A 133 10.60 6.10 6.77
CA ARG A 133 9.93 7.41 6.55
C ARG A 133 10.15 8.08 5.21
N HIS A 134 10.95 7.52 4.32
CA HIS A 134 11.05 7.98 2.93
C HIS A 134 9.95 7.33 2.09
N ARG A 135 9.15 8.15 1.41
CA ARG A 135 8.15 7.65 0.45
C ARG A 135 8.87 7.06 -0.76
N LEU A 136 8.49 5.84 -1.15
CA LEU A 136 9.08 5.13 -2.30
C LEU A 136 8.16 5.15 -3.53
N ILE A 137 6.95 4.59 -3.40
CA ILE A 137 5.99 4.44 -4.49
C ILE A 137 4.55 4.52 -3.96
N ASP A 138 3.60 4.68 -4.87
CA ASP A 138 2.18 4.55 -4.60
C ASP A 138 1.65 3.19 -5.10
N PHE A 139 0.44 2.84 -4.69
CA PHE A 139 -0.23 1.62 -5.15
C PHE A 139 -1.74 1.68 -5.07
N CYS A 140 -2.42 0.86 -5.84
CA CYS A 140 -3.86 0.66 -5.74
C CYS A 140 -4.15 -0.74 -5.18
N LEU A 141 -5.20 -0.86 -4.37
CA LEU A 141 -5.82 -2.14 -4.01
C LEU A 141 -7.29 -2.14 -4.45
N GLU A 142 -7.67 -3.20 -5.15
CA GLU A 142 -9.04 -3.46 -5.57
C GLU A 142 -9.52 -4.78 -4.94
N PHE A 143 -10.65 -4.76 -4.24
CA PHE A 143 -11.26 -5.89 -3.53
C PHE A 143 -12.51 -6.41 -4.25
#